data_AF-A0A4Q6BEF8-F1
#
_entry.id   AF-A0A4Q6BEF8-F1
#
_cell.length_a   1.000
_cell.length_b   1.000
_cell.length_c   1.000
_cell.angle_alpha   90.00
_cell.angle_beta   90.00
_cell.angle_gamma   90.00
#
_symmetry.space_group_name_H-M   'P 1'
#
loop_
_entity.id
_entity.type
_entity.pdbx_description
1 polymer ?
#
loop_
_entity_poly.entity_id
_entity_poly.type
_entity_poly.pdbx_seq_one_letter_code
_entity_poly.pdbx_strand_id
1 'polypeptide(L)'
;MNATVIDTAFNDYLFKPGMYKSMRITRAHQHVLRNQLRNKKFISLDKKLLLLQRAGWRSDGYQYTHTDLVEAVRFALRQSEAAKSMGAEYLVEKFLNK
;
A
#
# COMPACT_ATOMS: atom_id res chain seq x y z
N MET A 1 -11.25 -1.52 1.04
CA MET A 1 -10.29 -2.41 1.73
C MET A 1 -10.67 -2.51 3.21
N ASN A 2 -10.90 -3.72 3.74
CA ASN A 2 -11.37 -3.87 5.12
C ASN A 2 -10.18 -3.68 6.10
N ALA A 3 -10.24 -2.67 6.96
CA ALA A 3 -9.14 -2.32 7.89
C ALA A 3 -8.69 -3.50 8.76
N THR A 4 -9.63 -4.39 9.08
CA THR A 4 -9.41 -5.64 9.83
C THR A 4 -8.48 -6.62 9.11
N VAL A 5 -8.57 -6.73 7.78
CA VAL A 5 -7.72 -7.62 6.98
C VAL A 5 -6.29 -7.11 6.93
N ILE A 6 -6.12 -5.79 6.83
CA ILE A 6 -4.80 -5.14 6.88
C ILE A 6 -4.17 -5.36 8.25
N ASP A 7 -4.94 -5.18 9.31
CA ASP A 7 -4.45 -5.28 10.69
C ASP A 7 -4.03 -6.71 11.05
N THR A 8 -4.80 -7.70 10.64
CA THR A 8 -4.47 -9.12 10.82
C THR A 8 -3.23 -9.50 10.02
N ALA A 9 -3.18 -9.18 8.72
CA ALA A 9 -2.00 -9.44 7.88
C ALA A 9 -0.74 -8.74 8.40
N PHE A 10 -0.86 -7.49 8.84
CA PHE A 10 0.25 -6.71 9.40
C PHE A 10 0.81 -7.37 10.66
N ASN A 11 -0.06 -7.81 11.57
CA ASN A 11 0.37 -8.53 12.77
C ASN A 11 1.09 -9.82 12.40
N ASP A 12 0.51 -10.66 11.54
CA ASP A 12 1.11 -11.93 11.14
C ASP A 12 2.50 -11.74 10.55
N TYR A 13 2.65 -10.78 9.64
CA TYR A 13 3.92 -10.45 9.01
C TYR A 13 4.93 -9.85 10.00
N LEU A 14 4.48 -8.99 10.92
CA LEU A 14 5.38 -8.34 11.87
C LEU A 14 5.92 -9.33 12.91
N PHE A 15 5.14 -10.32 13.34
CA PHE A 15 5.55 -11.30 14.36
C PHE A 15 6.34 -12.48 13.80
N LYS A 16 6.23 -12.78 12.50
CA LYS A 16 7.07 -13.79 11.84
C LYS A 16 8.58 -13.49 11.96
N PRO A 17 9.43 -14.49 12.25
CA PRO A 17 10.88 -14.34 12.27
C PRO A 17 11.44 -13.86 10.92
N GLY A 18 12.45 -12.99 10.93
CA GLY A 18 13.15 -12.57 9.71
C GLY A 18 12.42 -11.57 8.80
N MET A 19 11.14 -11.30 9.05
CA MET A 19 10.32 -10.45 8.15
C MET A 19 10.74 -8.99 8.03
N TYR A 20 11.58 -8.50 8.95
CA TYR A 20 12.18 -7.17 8.82
C TYR A 20 12.95 -7.02 7.49
N LYS A 21 13.59 -8.09 7.01
CA LYS A 21 14.31 -8.09 5.72
C LYS A 21 13.35 -7.86 4.57
N SER A 22 12.25 -8.62 4.53
CA SER A 22 11.22 -8.52 3.48
C SER A 22 10.53 -7.15 3.51
N MET A 23 10.25 -6.60 4.69
CA MET A 23 9.68 -5.25 4.85
C MET A 23 10.65 -4.11 4.53
N ARG A 24 11.93 -4.42 4.25
CA ARG A 24 13.02 -3.44 4.08
C ARG A 24 13.17 -2.49 5.28
N ILE A 25 13.09 -3.04 6.48
CA ILE A 25 13.32 -2.31 7.75
C ILE A 25 14.43 -2.98 8.56
N THR A 26 15.01 -2.25 9.51
CA THR A 26 15.99 -2.83 10.44
C THR A 26 15.30 -3.70 11.49
N ARG A 27 16.06 -4.62 12.08
CA ARG A 27 15.59 -5.45 13.21
C ARG A 27 15.12 -4.58 14.38
N ALA A 28 15.84 -3.51 14.68
CA ALA A 28 15.47 -2.54 15.72
C ALA A 28 14.10 -1.90 15.45
N HIS A 29 13.84 -1.48 14.21
CA HIS A 29 12.54 -0.91 13.84
C HIS A 29 11.40 -1.93 13.99
N GLN A 30 11.62 -3.20 13.63
CA GLN A 30 10.63 -4.25 13.87
C GLN A 30 10.30 -4.40 15.37
N HIS A 31 11.30 -4.35 16.25
CA HIS A 31 11.09 -4.36 17.71
C HIS A 31 10.27 -3.16 18.19
N VAL A 32 10.56 -1.96 17.67
CA VAL A 32 9.79 -0.74 18.00
C VAL A 32 8.32 -0.90 17.60
N LEU A 33 8.04 -1.39 16.39
CA LEU A 33 6.66 -1.61 15.91
C LEU A 33 5.91 -2.64 16.76
N ARG A 34 6.57 -3.74 17.15
CA ARG A 34 5.97 -4.74 18.05
C ARG A 34 5.65 -4.16 19.42
N ASN A 35 6.55 -3.35 19.98
CA ASN A 35 6.32 -2.68 21.26
C ASN A 35 5.18 -1.65 21.17
N GLN A 36 5.07 -0.92 20.06
CA GLN A 36 3.95 -0.01 19.81
C GLN A 36 2.61 -0.73 19.82
N LEU A 37 2.50 -1.88 19.13
CA LEU A 37 1.28 -2.69 19.12
C LEU A 37 0.94 -3.27 20.50
N ARG A 38 1.94 -3.78 21.24
CA ARG A 38 1.74 -4.27 22.62
C ARG A 38 1.20 -3.18 23.55
N ASN A 39 1.68 -1.95 23.36
CA ASN A 39 1.24 -0.77 24.11
C ASN A 39 -0.04 -0.13 23.53
N LYS A 40 -0.74 -0.80 22.61
CA LYS A 40 -1.96 -0.31 21.95
C LYS A 40 -1.80 1.06 21.30
N LYS A 41 -0.58 1.42 20.87
CA LYS A 41 -0.33 2.67 20.15
C LYS A 41 -0.84 2.56 18.72
N PHE A 42 -1.45 3.64 18.25
CA PHE A 42 -1.95 3.72 16.89
C PHE A 42 -0.81 3.67 15.87
N ILE A 43 -0.98 2.85 14.85
CA ILE A 43 -0.14 2.82 13.64
C ILE A 43 -1.10 3.04 12.46
N SER A 44 -0.83 4.06 11.66
CA SER A 44 -1.68 4.41 10.52
C SER A 44 -1.81 3.26 9.53
N LEU A 45 -2.98 3.16 8.89
CA LEU A 45 -3.25 2.16 7.86
C LEU A 45 -2.25 2.28 6.70
N ASP A 46 -1.93 3.50 6.25
CA ASP A 46 -0.97 3.74 5.17
C ASP A 46 0.42 3.15 5.49
N LYS A 47 0.86 3.27 6.75
CA LYS A 47 2.14 2.73 7.19
C LYS A 47 2.12 1.20 7.22
N LYS A 48 1.00 0.60 7.66
CA LYS A 48 0.82 -0.86 7.63
C LYS A 48 0.85 -1.38 6.19
N LEU A 49 0.11 -0.72 5.30
CA LEU A 49 0.05 -1.04 3.87
C LEU A 49 1.41 -0.95 3.19
N LEU A 50 2.15 0.14 3.41
CA LEU A 50 3.49 0.31 2.84
C LEU A 50 4.44 -0.83 3.24
N LEU A 51 4.42 -1.22 4.52
CA LEU A 51 5.28 -2.30 5.03
C LEU A 51 4.85 -3.67 4.50
N LEU A 52 3.54 -3.91 4.39
CA LEU A 52 2.98 -5.13 3.80
C LEU A 52 3.33 -5.26 2.32
N GLN A 53 3.16 -4.18 1.54
CA GLN A 53 3.53 -4.15 0.12
C GLN A 53 5.02 -4.43 -0.09
N ARG A 54 5.90 -3.85 0.74
CA ARG A 54 7.34 -4.14 0.72
C ARG A 54 7.63 -5.61 0.99
N ALA A 55 6.90 -6.21 1.94
CA ALA A 55 7.00 -7.62 2.26
C ALA A 55 6.37 -8.57 1.23
N GLY A 56 5.87 -8.04 0.11
CA GLY A 56 5.25 -8.82 -0.97
C GLY A 56 3.83 -9.30 -0.63
N TRP A 57 3.22 -8.79 0.44
CA TRP A 57 1.82 -9.07 0.71
C TRP A 57 0.95 -8.36 -0.31
N ARG A 58 0.07 -9.13 -0.95
CA ARG A 58 -0.98 -8.65 -1.84
C ARG A 58 -2.29 -9.09 -1.22
N SER A 59 -3.28 -8.22 -1.15
CA SER A 59 -4.63 -8.69 -0.83
C SER A 59 -5.13 -9.48 -2.03
N ASP A 60 -5.49 -10.75 -1.85
CA ASP A 60 -6.05 -11.64 -2.89
C ASP A 60 -7.44 -11.20 -3.39
N GLY A 61 -7.74 -9.89 -3.44
CA GLY A 61 -9.08 -9.38 -3.71
C GLY A 61 -9.14 -8.03 -4.41
N TYR A 62 -8.07 -7.53 -5.02
CA TYR A 62 -8.17 -6.36 -5.90
C TYR A 62 -7.58 -6.66 -7.27
N GLN A 63 -8.41 -7.22 -8.15
CA GLN A 63 -8.36 -6.77 -9.55
C GLN A 63 -8.76 -5.31 -9.50
N TYR A 64 -7.80 -4.41 -9.71
CA TYR A 64 -8.12 -3.00 -9.91
C TYR A 64 -9.17 -2.93 -11.01
N THR A 65 -10.35 -2.42 -10.67
CA THR A 65 -11.34 -2.19 -11.71
C THR A 65 -10.82 -1.06 -12.58
N HIS A 66 -11.23 -1.06 -13.85
CA HIS A 66 -10.89 0.02 -14.78
C HIS A 66 -11.23 1.41 -14.17
N THR A 67 -12.33 1.49 -13.42
CA THR A 67 -12.76 2.66 -12.65
C THR A 67 -11.77 3.12 -11.60
N ASP A 68 -11.18 2.21 -10.79
CA ASP A 68 -10.20 2.57 -9.76
C ASP A 68 -8.91 3.15 -10.39
N LEU A 69 -8.50 2.61 -11.54
CA LEU A 69 -7.35 3.10 -12.30
C LEU A 69 -7.61 4.49 -12.89
N VAL A 70 -8.80 4.70 -13.47
CA VAL A 70 -9.22 6.00 -13.99
C VAL A 70 -9.26 7.05 -12.87
N GLU A 71 -9.73 6.71 -11.68
CA GLU A 71 -9.75 7.63 -10.53
C GLU A 71 -8.35 7.96 -10.00
N ALA A 72 -7.47 6.96 -9.89
CA ALA A 72 -6.09 7.16 -9.48
C ALA A 72 -5.33 8.05 -10.49
N VAL A 73 -5.56 7.85 -11.79
CA VAL A 73 -5.03 8.71 -12.84
C VAL A 73 -5.61 10.12 -12.71
N ARG A 74 -6.93 10.29 -12.62
CA ARG A 74 -7.57 11.61 -12.42
C ARG A 74 -7.04 12.34 -11.19
N PHE A 75 -6.79 11.64 -10.09
CA PHE A 75 -6.17 12.19 -8.90
C PHE A 75 -4.73 12.69 -9.18
N ALA A 76 -3.91 11.87 -9.85
CA ALA A 76 -2.55 12.25 -10.24
C ALA A 76 -2.54 13.44 -11.24
N LEU A 77 -3.52 13.51 -12.15
CA LEU A 77 -3.65 14.63 -13.10
C LEU A 77 -4.07 15.93 -12.42
N ARG A 78 -4.92 15.87 -11.39
CA ARG A 78 -5.26 17.05 -10.59
C ARG A 78 -4.05 17.60 -9.84
N GLN A 79 -3.12 16.73 -9.46
CA GLN A 79 -1.87 17.06 -8.76
C GLN A 79 -0.77 17.58 -9.71
N SER A 80 -0.80 17.24 -10.99
CA SER A 80 0.23 17.63 -11.96
C SER A 80 -0.34 18.57 -13.03
N GLU A 81 0.06 19.85 -13.02
CA GLU A 81 -0.33 20.83 -14.04
C GLU A 81 -0.06 20.35 -15.48
N ALA A 82 0.96 19.53 -15.69
CA ALA A 82 1.35 18.99 -17.00
C ALA A 82 0.32 18.03 -17.61
N ALA A 83 -0.60 17.51 -16.81
CA ALA A 83 -1.47 16.41 -17.21
C ALA A 83 -2.91 16.86 -17.54
N LYS A 84 -3.23 18.13 -17.26
CA LYS A 84 -4.49 18.78 -17.64
C LYS A 84 -4.67 18.93 -19.16
N SER A 85 -3.59 18.90 -19.95
CA SER A 85 -3.63 19.19 -21.39
C SER A 85 -4.00 18.01 -22.29
N MET A 86 -3.88 16.76 -21.81
CA MET A 86 -4.08 15.56 -22.66
C MET A 86 -5.28 14.69 -22.27
N GLY A 87 -5.97 14.98 -21.17
CA GLY A 87 -7.13 14.20 -20.69
C GLY A 87 -6.74 12.88 -20.03
N ALA A 88 -7.53 12.44 -19.05
CA ALA A 88 -7.24 11.25 -18.24
C ALA A 88 -7.34 9.94 -19.02
N GLU A 89 -8.21 9.92 -20.00
CA GLU A 89 -8.56 8.74 -20.79
C GLU A 89 -7.36 8.26 -21.64
N TYR A 90 -6.59 9.18 -22.20
CA TYR A 90 -5.44 8.86 -23.07
C TYR A 90 -4.29 8.16 -22.33
N LEU A 91 -4.05 8.49 -21.05
CA LEU A 91 -3.01 7.83 -20.25
C LEU A 91 -3.40 6.39 -19.94
N VAL A 92 -4.68 6.12 -19.67
CA VAL A 92 -5.17 4.79 -19.33
C VAL A 92 -5.04 3.85 -20.53
N GLU A 93 -5.41 4.30 -21.74
CA GLU A 93 -5.22 3.51 -22.97
C GLU A 93 -3.75 3.13 -23.22
N LYS A 94 -2.82 4.06 -22.97
CA LYS A 94 -1.38 3.81 -23.14
C LYS A 94 -0.80 2.83 -22.12
N PHE A 95 -1.38 2.74 -20.93
CA PHE A 95 -0.98 1.78 -19.89
C PHE A 95 -1.57 0.38 -20.09
N LEU A 96 -2.76 0.28 -20.70
CA LEU A 96 -3.44 -0.99 -20.97
C LEU A 96 -2.97 -1.66 -22.28
N ASN A 97 -2.52 -0.90 -23.29
CA ASN A 97 -2.07 -1.43 -24.58
C ASN A 97 -0.55 -1.74 -24.65
N LYS A 98 0.03 -2.34 -23.61
CA LYS A 98 1.38 -2.93 -23.62
C LYS A 98 1.32 -4.38 -23.18
#